data_AF-A0AA36JGV1-F1
#
_entry.id   AF-A0AA36JGV1-F1
#
_cell.length_a   1.000
_cell.length_b   1.000
_cell.length_c   1.000
_cell.angle_alpha   90.00
_cell.angle_beta   90.00
_cell.angle_gamma   90.00
#
_symmetry.space_group_name_H-M   'P 1'
#
loop_
_entity.id
_entity.type
_entity.pdbx_description
1 polymer ?
#
loop_
_entity_poly.entity_id
_entity_poly.type
_entity_poly.pdbx_seq_one_letter_code
_entity_poly.pdbx_strand_id
1 'polypeptide(L)'
;MVSVADSITVTKTWVSSCDSDSDESSPSCPAPATPSEASPAPDSGRDSPCSEEPVMSDEELKAIYRELDSEWGRCVGLYVHGSTIFANHVPKDLDLIAIIEEPKKPLVADTPSAQFLFGRCEVSIYTREDFLTKLRAMDLTMLTCLSTPRRFVLKELQDPALVDFELDLDELEDSILSYAIFTWDKCKRVLDESKDNYKGMKNAYFAFRVLNMGCQLADHGRIIDLKASNGKWECIQQLFTELSIQSGQFVVVEAVLGHDFALALADFKRRVDAKRTKAEAEVQLPEATEVACDPCDTCAVCLEPCDEDSDGLSAAAVQLANCRHRFHPVCIAKVLRCRPGHPVCPMCRTPVQVRSEEFATRTSLKRELDSDVGRSAPGRVGRRYVGYPATVRVR
;
A
#
# COMPACT_ATOMS: atom_id res chain seq x y z
N MET A 1 -14.58 26.22 -45.98
CA MET A 1 -13.67 25.11 -46.34
C MET A 1 -12.25 25.62 -46.15
N VAL A 2 -11.66 25.39 -44.98
CA VAL A 2 -10.25 25.66 -44.73
C VAL A 2 -9.66 24.33 -44.28
N SER A 3 -8.83 23.78 -45.16
CA SER A 3 -8.09 22.53 -44.96
C SER A 3 -6.88 22.85 -44.09
N VAL A 4 -6.85 22.33 -42.87
CA VAL A 4 -5.63 22.22 -42.07
C VAL A 4 -5.57 20.78 -41.56
N ALA A 5 -4.87 19.95 -42.31
CA ALA A 5 -4.46 18.62 -41.90
C ALA A 5 -2.93 18.60 -42.04
N ASP A 6 -2.25 19.18 -41.07
CA ASP A 6 -0.82 18.94 -40.87
C ASP A 6 -0.68 17.91 -39.75
N SER A 7 -0.24 16.74 -40.17
CA SER A 7 0.04 15.55 -39.38
C SER A 7 1.17 15.85 -38.38
N ILE A 8 0.83 16.03 -37.11
CA ILE A 8 1.82 16.01 -36.03
C ILE A 8 2.15 14.54 -35.76
N THR A 9 3.25 14.07 -36.33
CA THR A 9 3.86 12.78 -35.98
C THR A 9 4.84 13.03 -34.84
N VAL A 10 4.39 12.90 -33.58
CA VAL A 10 5.31 12.79 -32.43
C VAL A 10 5.67 11.31 -32.26
N THR A 11 6.65 10.83 -33.01
CA THR A 11 7.34 9.58 -32.68
C THR A 11 8.53 9.91 -31.79
N LYS A 12 8.29 10.02 -30.47
CA LYS A 12 9.29 9.72 -29.46
C LYS A 12 8.85 8.43 -28.78
N THR A 13 9.23 7.32 -29.38
CA THR A 13 9.24 6.01 -28.75
C THR A 13 10.18 6.10 -27.55
N TRP A 14 9.62 6.16 -26.34
CA TRP A 14 10.38 5.92 -25.13
C TRP A 14 10.59 4.41 -25.03
N VAL A 15 11.81 3.98 -25.35
CA VAL A 15 12.24 2.59 -25.28
C VAL A 15 12.47 2.23 -23.82
N SER A 16 11.62 1.35 -23.30
CA SER A 16 11.88 0.55 -22.10
C SER A 16 13.05 -0.39 -22.41
N SER A 17 14.22 -0.18 -21.79
CA SER A 17 15.34 -1.12 -21.91
C SER A 17 15.03 -2.39 -21.11
N CYS A 18 14.79 -3.49 -21.82
CA CYS A 18 14.90 -4.83 -21.28
C CYS A 18 15.88 -5.60 -22.18
N ASP A 19 16.87 -6.20 -21.54
CA ASP A 19 17.98 -6.94 -22.14
C ASP A 19 17.52 -8.06 -23.09
N SER A 20 18.24 -8.25 -24.18
CA SER A 20 18.34 -9.53 -24.89
C SER A 20 19.63 -9.55 -25.73
N ASP A 21 20.47 -10.53 -25.43
CA ASP A 21 21.77 -10.84 -26.03
C ASP A 21 21.70 -11.25 -27.52
N SER A 22 22.80 -10.92 -28.21
CA SER A 22 23.50 -11.61 -29.32
C SER A 22 22.71 -12.10 -30.55
N ASP A 23 23.07 -11.64 -31.75
CA ASP A 23 24.19 -12.23 -32.51
C ASP A 23 24.52 -11.50 -33.84
N GLU A 24 25.77 -11.70 -34.28
CA GLU A 24 26.35 -11.55 -35.64
C GLU A 24 26.86 -10.19 -36.22
N SER A 25 28.19 -10.21 -36.48
CA SER A 25 28.92 -9.66 -37.65
C SER A 25 29.46 -8.22 -37.64
N SER A 26 30.73 -8.08 -37.26
CA SER A 26 31.58 -6.87 -37.36
C SER A 26 32.14 -6.61 -38.76
N PRO A 27 32.56 -5.35 -39.04
CA PRO A 27 33.94 -5.17 -39.49
C PRO A 27 34.72 -4.14 -38.65
N SER A 28 35.88 -4.60 -38.19
CA SER A 28 37.13 -3.91 -37.83
C SER A 28 37.16 -2.37 -37.75
N CYS A 29 37.34 -1.88 -36.51
CA CYS A 29 37.87 -0.55 -36.16
C CYS A 29 38.92 -0.68 -35.03
N PRO A 30 39.81 0.32 -34.85
CA PRO A 30 41.14 0.14 -34.26
C PRO A 30 41.17 0.11 -32.72
N ALA A 31 42.32 -0.33 -32.20
CA ALA A 31 42.63 -0.67 -30.81
C ALA A 31 42.17 0.37 -29.75
N PRO A 32 41.69 -0.09 -28.58
CA PRO A 32 41.25 0.78 -27.51
C PRO A 32 42.44 1.30 -26.69
N ALA A 33 42.35 2.58 -26.31
CA ALA A 33 43.15 3.17 -25.25
C ALA A 33 42.84 2.51 -23.90
N THR A 34 43.90 2.34 -23.11
CA THR A 34 43.90 1.86 -21.72
C THR A 34 42.80 2.50 -20.86
N PRO A 35 42.00 1.73 -20.11
CA PRO A 35 41.01 2.27 -19.20
C PRO A 35 41.68 2.85 -17.95
N SER A 36 41.48 4.15 -17.78
CA SER A 36 41.74 4.92 -16.57
C SER A 36 40.83 4.45 -15.44
N GLU A 37 41.45 4.18 -14.29
CA GLU A 37 40.94 4.09 -12.92
C GLU A 37 39.41 4.11 -12.74
N ALA A 38 38.88 2.96 -12.33
CA ALA A 38 37.53 2.79 -11.84
C ALA A 38 37.24 3.77 -10.69
N SER A 39 36.32 4.70 -10.93
CA SER A 39 35.73 5.52 -9.89
C SER A 39 35.01 4.62 -8.88
N PRO A 40 35.17 4.86 -7.56
CA PRO A 40 34.46 4.07 -6.56
C PRO A 40 32.95 4.23 -6.76
N ALA A 41 32.24 3.10 -6.66
CA ALA A 41 30.79 3.06 -6.66
C ALA A 41 30.23 4.09 -5.66
N PRO A 42 29.13 4.79 -5.98
CA PRO A 42 28.49 5.68 -5.03
C PRO A 42 28.13 4.87 -3.79
N ASP A 43 28.82 5.20 -2.69
CA ASP A 43 28.54 4.70 -1.35
C ASP A 43 27.05 4.86 -1.12
N SER A 44 26.35 3.73 -1.04
CA SER A 44 24.91 3.66 -0.79
C SER A 44 24.70 4.26 0.59
N GLY A 45 24.46 5.57 0.59
CA GLY A 45 24.41 6.41 1.76
C GLY A 45 23.58 5.73 2.82
N ARG A 46 24.24 5.35 3.92
CA ARG A 46 23.54 5.18 5.19
C ARG A 46 22.80 6.49 5.39
N ASP A 47 21.48 6.43 5.28
CA ASP A 47 20.60 7.54 5.59
C ASP A 47 21.03 8.08 6.95
N SER A 48 21.78 9.18 6.90
CA SER A 48 22.12 9.93 8.09
C SER A 48 20.77 10.24 8.73
N PRO A 49 20.59 10.00 10.04
CA PRO A 49 19.33 10.31 10.72
C PRO A 49 19.13 11.83 10.65
N CYS A 50 18.60 12.29 9.51
CA CYS A 50 18.09 13.63 9.35
C CYS A 50 17.10 13.77 10.47
N SER A 51 17.41 14.65 11.43
CA SER A 51 16.51 15.04 12.49
C SER A 51 15.22 15.49 11.81
N GLU A 52 14.23 14.60 11.77
CA GLU A 52 12.96 14.89 11.13
C GLU A 52 12.27 15.93 12.01
N GLU A 53 12.31 17.20 11.57
CA GLU A 53 11.57 18.26 12.24
C GLU A 53 10.08 17.86 12.30
N PRO A 54 9.42 18.07 13.45
CA PRO A 54 8.01 17.76 13.58
C PRO A 54 7.19 18.60 12.58
N VAL A 55 6.17 17.99 11.98
CA VAL A 55 5.33 18.60 10.93
C VAL A 55 4.57 19.83 11.45
N MET A 56 4.36 19.89 12.77
CA MET A 56 3.58 20.88 13.51
C MET A 56 4.20 21.10 14.89
N SER A 57 4.05 22.30 15.46
CA SER A 57 4.51 22.55 16.82
C SER A 57 3.61 21.89 17.88
N ASP A 58 4.16 21.64 19.06
CA ASP A 58 3.41 21.08 20.19
C ASP A 58 2.26 22.01 20.62
N GLU A 59 2.44 23.32 20.52
CA GLU A 59 1.41 24.32 20.83
C GLU A 59 0.24 24.27 19.83
N GLU A 60 0.53 24.17 18.53
CA GLU A 60 -0.47 24.00 17.47
C GLU A 60 -1.27 22.70 17.72
N LEU A 61 -0.57 21.59 17.98
CA LEU A 61 -1.19 20.28 18.21
C LEU A 61 -2.08 20.28 19.47
N LYS A 62 -1.62 20.85 20.58
CA LYS A 62 -2.41 21.01 21.82
C LYS A 62 -3.64 21.88 21.61
N ALA A 63 -3.56 22.90 20.76
CA ALA A 63 -4.71 23.75 20.47
C ALA A 63 -5.76 23.02 19.63
N ILE A 64 -5.34 22.23 18.63
CA ILE A 64 -6.24 21.37 17.86
C ILE A 64 -6.93 20.33 18.75
N TYR A 65 -6.21 19.67 19.67
CA TYR A 65 -6.85 18.73 20.60
C TYR A 65 -7.87 19.40 21.51
N ARG A 66 -7.59 20.61 22.01
CA ARG A 66 -8.56 21.36 22.82
C ARG A 66 -9.83 21.68 22.04
N GLU A 67 -9.70 22.13 20.80
CA GLU A 67 -10.85 22.42 19.92
C GLU A 67 -11.66 21.15 19.61
N LEU A 68 -10.99 20.04 19.27
CA LEU A 68 -11.65 18.74 19.05
C LEU A 68 -12.40 18.30 20.30
N ASP A 69 -11.74 18.31 21.46
CA ASP A 69 -12.34 17.86 22.71
C ASP A 69 -13.45 18.79 23.19
N SER A 70 -13.41 20.11 22.94
CA SER A 70 -14.48 21.03 23.36
C SER A 70 -15.70 20.97 22.44
N GLU A 71 -15.51 21.06 21.13
CA GLU A 71 -16.58 21.32 20.15
C GLU A 71 -17.07 20.08 19.41
N TRP A 72 -16.26 19.03 19.30
CA TRP A 72 -16.52 17.93 18.37
C TRP A 72 -16.70 16.59 19.06
N GLY A 73 -15.78 16.20 19.93
CA GLY A 73 -15.78 14.90 20.57
C GLY A 73 -14.36 14.44 20.89
N ARG A 74 -14.25 13.38 21.69
CA ARG A 74 -12.95 12.82 22.06
C ARG A 74 -12.22 12.32 20.81
N CYS A 75 -11.09 12.94 20.48
CA CYS A 75 -10.26 12.51 19.36
C CYS A 75 -9.60 11.16 19.66
N VAL A 76 -9.75 10.18 18.76
CA VAL A 76 -9.16 8.83 18.87
C VAL A 76 -8.17 8.52 17.76
N GLY A 77 -8.17 9.29 16.66
CA GLY A 77 -7.15 9.24 15.61
C GLY A 77 -6.93 10.62 14.98
N LEU A 78 -5.70 10.95 14.61
CA LEU A 78 -5.33 12.20 13.96
C LEU A 78 -4.17 11.97 12.98
N TYR A 79 -4.43 12.22 11.70
CA TYR A 79 -3.51 11.94 10.61
C TYR A 79 -3.25 13.20 9.79
N VAL A 80 -1.99 13.45 9.43
CA VAL A 80 -1.66 14.42 8.39
C VAL A 80 -2.04 13.81 7.04
N HIS A 81 -2.67 14.61 6.19
CA HIS A 81 -3.16 14.21 4.89
C HIS A 81 -2.75 15.23 3.80
N GLY A 82 -3.23 15.03 2.58
CA GLY A 82 -3.14 16.01 1.51
C GLY A 82 -1.73 16.20 0.97
N SER A 83 -1.44 17.39 0.44
CA SER A 83 -0.21 17.64 -0.32
C SER A 83 1.08 17.39 0.47
N THR A 84 1.04 17.54 1.80
CA THR A 84 2.15 17.32 2.73
C THR A 84 2.68 15.89 2.66
N ILE A 85 1.80 14.88 2.73
CA ILE A 85 2.22 13.47 2.74
C ILE A 85 2.67 13.00 1.36
N PHE A 86 2.15 13.62 0.30
CA PHE A 86 2.53 13.32 -1.08
C PHE A 86 3.82 14.03 -1.52
N ALA A 87 4.23 15.08 -0.81
CA ALA A 87 5.45 15.86 -1.04
C ALA A 87 5.62 16.40 -2.47
N ASN A 88 4.53 16.80 -3.12
CA ASN A 88 4.59 17.37 -4.48
C ASN A 88 5.11 18.80 -4.49
N HIS A 89 4.82 19.55 -3.42
CA HIS A 89 5.16 20.96 -3.26
C HIS A 89 5.40 21.23 -1.78
N VAL A 90 6.08 22.34 -1.49
CA VAL A 90 6.18 22.86 -0.11
C VAL A 90 4.75 23.17 0.36
N PRO A 91 4.23 22.47 1.38
CA PRO A 91 2.84 22.65 1.81
C PRO A 91 2.66 24.04 2.40
N LYS A 92 1.59 24.73 1.98
CA LYS A 92 1.20 26.04 2.54
C LYS A 92 0.18 25.86 3.67
N ASP A 93 -0.73 24.92 3.46
CA ASP A 93 -1.76 24.42 4.37
C ASP A 93 -1.40 23.00 4.85
N LEU A 94 -1.92 22.64 6.02
CA LEU A 94 -1.88 21.29 6.55
C LEU A 94 -3.29 20.70 6.56
N ASP A 95 -3.55 19.74 5.68
CA ASP A 95 -4.78 18.96 5.73
C ASP A 95 -4.66 17.91 6.83
N LEU A 96 -5.61 17.86 7.76
CA LEU A 96 -5.68 16.84 8.81
C LEU A 96 -6.99 16.06 8.72
N ILE A 97 -6.93 14.78 9.07
CA ILE A 97 -8.10 13.92 9.26
C ILE A 97 -8.16 13.54 10.73
N ALA A 98 -9.20 14.00 11.41
CA ALA A 98 -9.49 13.70 12.81
C ALA A 98 -10.63 12.67 12.89
N ILE A 99 -10.45 11.65 13.72
CA ILE A 99 -11.43 10.62 14.01
C ILE A 99 -11.85 10.81 15.46
N ILE A 100 -13.14 11.01 15.72
CA ILE A 100 -13.70 11.19 17.05
C ILE A 100 -14.58 9.99 17.45
N GLU A 101 -14.61 9.66 18.74
CA GLU A 101 -15.39 8.51 19.24
C GLU A 101 -16.90 8.80 19.16
N GLU A 102 -17.35 9.82 19.87
CA GLU A 102 -18.77 10.23 19.94
C GLU A 102 -18.90 11.72 19.62
N PRO A 103 -19.72 12.09 18.63
CA PRO A 103 -19.89 13.49 18.25
C PRO A 103 -20.75 14.25 19.28
N LYS A 104 -20.30 15.43 19.68
CA LYS A 104 -21.03 16.35 20.58
C LYS A 104 -22.15 17.13 19.89
N LYS A 105 -22.13 17.18 18.57
CA LYS A 105 -23.11 17.87 17.72
C LYS A 105 -23.36 17.03 16.47
N PRO A 106 -24.51 17.19 15.79
CA PRO A 106 -24.78 16.48 14.55
C PRO A 106 -23.65 16.67 13.54
N LEU A 107 -23.04 15.56 13.13
CA LEU A 107 -21.95 15.52 12.18
C LEU A 107 -22.44 14.80 10.92
N VAL A 108 -22.21 15.41 9.75
CA VAL A 108 -22.44 14.77 8.45
C VAL A 108 -21.09 14.75 7.74
N ALA A 109 -20.51 13.56 7.60
CA ALA A 109 -19.21 13.39 6.98
C ALA A 109 -19.15 14.01 5.57
N ASP A 110 -17.95 14.42 5.17
CA ASP A 110 -17.66 15.06 3.88
C ASP A 110 -18.45 16.35 3.58
N THR A 111 -19.00 17.01 4.60
CA THR A 111 -19.63 18.32 4.45
C THR A 111 -18.73 19.43 5.03
N PRO A 112 -18.86 20.69 4.57
CA PRO A 112 -18.16 21.81 5.19
C PRO A 112 -18.44 21.96 6.70
N SER A 113 -19.61 21.47 7.18
CA SER A 113 -19.92 21.44 8.61
C SER A 113 -19.18 20.35 9.40
N ALA A 114 -18.48 19.43 8.75
CA ALA A 114 -17.60 18.44 9.38
C ALA A 114 -16.12 18.85 9.25
N GLN A 115 -15.86 20.16 9.13
CA GLN A 115 -14.52 20.70 8.99
C GLN A 115 -14.35 21.97 9.84
N PHE A 116 -13.12 22.25 10.25
CA PHE A 116 -12.75 23.55 10.82
C PHE A 116 -11.34 23.96 10.41
N LEU A 117 -11.08 25.27 10.49
CA LEU A 117 -9.76 25.85 10.24
C LEU A 117 -9.13 26.28 11.57
N PHE A 118 -7.89 25.86 11.80
CA PHE A 118 -7.08 26.31 12.92
C PHE A 118 -5.70 26.75 12.44
N GLY A 119 -5.47 28.06 12.37
CA GLY A 119 -4.25 28.62 11.80
C GLY A 119 -4.08 28.19 10.34
N ARG A 120 -3.00 27.43 10.05
CA ARG A 120 -2.74 26.85 8.72
C ARG A 120 -3.33 25.45 8.51
N CYS A 121 -4.05 24.91 9.49
CA CYS A 121 -4.56 23.54 9.46
C CYS A 121 -6.04 23.52 9.07
N GLU A 122 -6.38 22.71 8.06
CA GLU A 122 -7.75 22.37 7.68
C GLU A 122 -8.05 20.96 8.22
N VAL A 123 -8.92 20.86 9.22
CA VAL A 123 -9.21 19.61 9.93
C VAL A 123 -10.54 19.06 9.47
N SER A 124 -10.53 17.92 8.77
CA SER A 124 -11.73 17.15 8.43
C SER A 124 -12.04 16.13 9.51
N ILE A 125 -13.30 16.05 9.93
CA ILE A 125 -13.73 15.26 11.08
C ILE A 125 -14.63 14.12 10.63
N TYR A 126 -14.36 12.93 11.15
CA TYR A 126 -15.14 11.73 10.98
C TYR A 126 -15.47 11.14 12.35
N THR A 127 -16.67 10.60 12.53
CA THR A 127 -16.87 9.67 13.64
C THR A 127 -16.07 8.39 13.39
N ARG A 128 -15.77 7.65 14.45
CA ARG A 128 -15.16 6.32 14.35
C ARG A 128 -15.98 5.39 13.44
N GLU A 129 -17.30 5.43 13.56
CA GLU A 129 -18.21 4.64 12.71
C GLU A 129 -18.13 5.05 11.22
N ASP A 130 -18.13 6.35 10.92
CA ASP A 130 -17.99 6.85 9.55
C ASP A 130 -16.66 6.41 8.94
N PHE A 131 -15.56 6.53 9.71
CA PHE A 131 -14.24 6.10 9.27
C PHE A 131 -14.23 4.61 8.92
N LEU A 132 -14.71 3.74 9.80
CA LEU A 132 -14.76 2.29 9.56
C LEU A 132 -15.72 1.91 8.44
N THR A 133 -16.81 2.65 8.26
CA THR A 133 -17.77 2.43 7.17
C THR A 133 -17.14 2.77 5.82
N LYS A 134 -16.46 3.91 5.74
CA LYS A 134 -15.72 4.32 4.54
C LYS A 134 -14.55 3.39 4.24
N LEU A 135 -13.83 2.96 5.28
CA LEU A 135 -12.74 2.00 5.14
C LEU A 135 -13.24 0.66 4.56
N ARG A 136 -14.39 0.15 5.03
CA ARG A 136 -15.02 -1.06 4.47
C ARG A 136 -15.50 -0.89 3.03
N ALA A 137 -15.85 0.34 2.64
CA ALA A 137 -16.15 0.71 1.26
C ALA A 137 -14.88 0.99 0.41
N MET A 138 -13.70 0.60 0.92
CA MET A 138 -12.40 0.81 0.28
C MET A 138 -12.17 2.28 -0.14
N ASP A 139 -12.62 3.22 0.69
CA ASP A 139 -12.41 4.64 0.44
C ASP A 139 -10.92 4.96 0.45
N LEU A 140 -10.42 5.52 -0.66
CA LEU A 140 -9.00 5.76 -0.84
C LEU A 140 -8.41 6.72 0.21
N THR A 141 -9.20 7.67 0.71
CA THR A 141 -8.75 8.61 1.75
C THR A 141 -8.47 7.85 3.05
N MET A 142 -9.38 6.96 3.46
CA MET A 142 -9.21 6.16 4.67
C MET A 142 -8.07 5.14 4.52
N LEU A 143 -7.96 4.50 3.37
CA LEU A 143 -6.84 3.60 3.04
C LEU A 143 -5.50 4.34 3.03
N THR A 144 -5.50 5.61 2.60
CA THR A 144 -4.32 6.49 2.70
C THR A 144 -3.94 6.74 4.15
N CYS A 145 -4.90 7.02 5.04
CA CYS A 145 -4.64 7.17 6.48
C CYS A 145 -3.99 5.93 7.10
N LEU A 146 -4.46 4.72 6.77
CA LEU A 146 -3.84 3.47 7.25
C LEU A 146 -2.43 3.25 6.68
N SER A 147 -2.14 3.84 5.53
CA SER A 147 -0.84 3.76 4.86
C SER A 147 0.08 4.94 5.20
N THR A 148 -0.37 5.87 6.04
CA THR A 148 0.39 7.09 6.38
C THR A 148 1.67 6.74 7.13
N PRO A 149 2.85 7.23 6.69
CA PRO A 149 4.10 7.02 7.42
C PRO A 149 4.01 7.53 8.86
N ARG A 150 4.62 6.82 9.82
CA ARG A 150 4.50 7.11 11.26
C ARG A 150 4.75 8.57 11.65
N ARG A 151 5.71 9.25 11.01
CA ARG A 151 6.00 10.68 11.27
C ARG A 151 4.85 11.64 10.94
N PHE A 152 3.87 11.19 10.16
CA PHE A 152 2.66 11.91 9.78
C PHE A 152 1.42 11.43 10.54
N VAL A 153 1.57 10.51 11.50
CA VAL A 153 0.51 10.03 12.39
C VAL A 153 0.66 10.78 13.72
N LEU A 154 -0.23 11.75 13.97
CA LEU A 154 -0.21 12.57 15.19
C LEU A 154 -0.91 11.86 16.36
N LYS A 155 -1.86 10.97 16.04
CA LYS A 155 -2.46 10.00 16.95
C LYS A 155 -2.98 8.80 16.17
N GLU A 156 -2.47 7.63 16.50
CA GLU A 156 -2.88 6.39 15.86
C GLU A 156 -4.24 5.93 16.40
N LEU A 157 -5.17 5.61 15.52
CA LEU A 157 -6.44 4.99 15.88
C LEU A 157 -6.21 3.57 16.39
N GLN A 158 -6.55 3.33 17.65
CA GLN A 158 -6.51 2.01 18.27
C GLN A 158 -7.90 1.40 18.20
N ASP A 159 -8.12 0.52 17.22
CA ASP A 159 -9.41 -0.12 16.98
C ASP A 159 -9.21 -1.61 16.67
N PRO A 160 -9.87 -2.54 17.41
CA PRO A 160 -9.80 -3.97 17.12
C PRO A 160 -10.17 -4.32 15.68
N ALA A 161 -11.09 -3.59 15.04
CA ALA A 161 -11.50 -3.84 13.66
C ALA A 161 -10.37 -3.60 12.63
N LEU A 162 -9.30 -2.90 13.02
CA LEU A 162 -8.13 -2.67 12.16
C LEU A 162 -7.09 -3.79 12.23
N VAL A 163 -7.13 -4.63 13.27
CA VAL A 163 -6.17 -5.72 13.46
C VAL A 163 -6.34 -6.78 12.38
N ASP A 164 -7.60 -7.13 12.09
CA ASP A 164 -7.98 -8.14 11.10
C ASP A 164 -8.55 -7.50 9.83
N PHE A 165 -8.18 -6.25 9.55
CA PHE A 165 -8.66 -5.57 8.34
C PHE A 165 -7.99 -6.18 7.11
N GLU A 166 -8.82 -6.77 6.24
CA GLU A 166 -8.42 -7.28 4.94
C GLU A 166 -9.06 -6.44 3.82
N LEU A 167 -8.33 -6.26 2.72
CA LEU A 167 -8.86 -5.59 1.54
C LEU A 167 -9.88 -6.50 0.83
N ASP A 168 -11.10 -6.00 0.67
CA ASP A 168 -12.06 -6.56 -0.28
C ASP A 168 -11.64 -6.14 -1.69
N LEU A 169 -11.09 -7.07 -2.47
CA LEU A 169 -10.56 -6.80 -3.80
C LEU A 169 -11.64 -6.33 -4.80
N ASP A 170 -12.89 -6.76 -4.63
CA ASP A 170 -13.99 -6.37 -5.50
C ASP A 170 -14.42 -4.93 -5.19
N GLU A 171 -14.59 -4.61 -3.91
CA GLU A 171 -14.93 -3.25 -3.48
C GLU A 171 -13.77 -2.28 -3.77
N LEU A 172 -12.51 -2.75 -3.66
CA LEU A 172 -11.33 -1.96 -4.01
C LEU A 172 -11.30 -1.64 -5.49
N GLU A 173 -11.54 -2.63 -6.36
CA GLU A 173 -11.60 -2.41 -7.80
C GLU A 173 -12.67 -1.36 -8.15
N ASP A 174 -13.90 -1.56 -7.66
CA ASP A 174 -15.01 -0.67 -7.94
C ASP A 174 -14.74 0.76 -7.43
N SER A 175 -14.22 0.90 -6.21
CA SER A 175 -13.90 2.20 -5.58
C SER A 175 -12.81 2.95 -6.36
N ILE A 176 -11.68 2.29 -6.65
CA ILE A 176 -10.53 2.90 -7.33
C ILE A 176 -10.89 3.29 -8.77
N LEU A 177 -11.55 2.40 -9.53
CA LEU A 177 -11.94 2.69 -10.91
C LEU A 177 -12.94 3.84 -10.96
N SER A 178 -13.98 3.79 -10.12
CA SER A 178 -15.00 4.84 -10.06
C SER A 178 -14.37 6.19 -9.74
N TYR A 179 -13.44 6.22 -8.78
CA TYR A 179 -12.80 7.47 -8.38
C TYR A 179 -11.83 8.02 -9.44
N ALA A 180 -11.06 7.14 -10.09
CA ALA A 180 -10.16 7.54 -11.18
C ALA A 180 -10.93 8.11 -12.37
N ILE A 181 -11.99 7.42 -12.82
CA ILE A 181 -12.83 7.85 -13.94
C ILE A 181 -13.55 9.15 -13.60
N PHE A 182 -14.13 9.26 -12.40
CA PHE A 182 -14.77 10.51 -11.96
C PHE A 182 -13.78 11.68 -11.95
N THR A 183 -12.55 11.46 -11.51
CA THR A 183 -11.49 12.48 -11.47
C THR A 183 -11.05 12.88 -12.88
N TRP A 184 -10.96 11.92 -13.80
CA TRP A 184 -10.71 12.17 -15.22
C TRP A 184 -11.82 13.02 -15.85
N ASP A 185 -13.09 12.68 -15.62
CA ASP A 185 -14.23 13.48 -16.10
C ASP A 185 -14.29 14.86 -15.44
N LYS A 186 -13.81 14.98 -14.19
CA LYS A 186 -13.67 16.26 -13.51
C LYS A 186 -12.61 17.14 -14.16
N CYS A 187 -11.52 16.57 -14.68
CA CYS A 187 -10.56 17.31 -15.50
C CYS A 187 -11.25 17.96 -16.70
N LYS A 188 -12.06 17.19 -17.44
CA LYS A 188 -12.85 17.70 -18.57
C LYS A 188 -13.75 18.85 -18.17
N ARG A 189 -14.61 18.67 -17.16
CA ARG A 189 -15.52 19.73 -16.68
C ARG A 189 -14.77 20.98 -16.23
N VAL A 190 -13.65 20.83 -15.52
CA VAL A 190 -12.86 21.97 -15.05
C VAL A 190 -12.23 22.74 -16.20
N LEU A 191 -11.74 22.05 -17.24
CA LEU A 191 -11.18 22.71 -18.42
C LEU A 191 -12.26 23.38 -19.27
N ASP A 192 -13.40 22.71 -19.47
CA ASP A 192 -14.45 23.18 -20.37
C ASP A 192 -15.34 24.27 -19.71
N GLU A 193 -15.71 24.09 -18.45
CA GLU A 193 -16.68 24.94 -17.75
C GLU A 193 -15.99 25.99 -16.86
N SER A 194 -15.07 25.56 -15.98
CA SER A 194 -14.44 26.44 -14.99
C SER A 194 -13.32 27.29 -15.56
N LYS A 195 -12.78 26.89 -16.73
CA LYS A 195 -11.67 27.55 -17.41
C LYS A 195 -10.42 27.72 -16.53
N ASP A 196 -10.13 26.70 -15.73
CA ASP A 196 -9.02 26.70 -14.78
C ASP A 196 -8.00 25.62 -15.18
N ASN A 197 -7.03 26.00 -16.01
CA ASN A 197 -6.04 25.07 -16.57
C ASN A 197 -5.25 24.36 -15.47
N TYR A 198 -4.89 25.07 -14.39
CA TYR A 198 -4.15 24.49 -13.28
C TYR A 198 -4.96 23.40 -12.57
N LYS A 199 -6.24 23.65 -12.28
CA LYS A 199 -7.11 22.61 -11.71
C LYS A 199 -7.36 21.48 -12.69
N GLY A 200 -7.48 21.74 -13.99
CA GLY A 200 -7.61 20.71 -15.01
C GLY A 200 -6.41 19.76 -14.99
N MET A 201 -5.22 20.33 -15.09
CA MET A 201 -3.93 19.64 -14.97
C MET A 201 -3.82 18.81 -13.67
N LYS A 202 -4.19 19.40 -12.52
CA LYS A 202 -4.23 18.71 -11.22
C LYS A 202 -5.18 17.51 -11.21
N ASN A 203 -6.36 17.60 -11.81
CA ASN A 203 -7.29 16.48 -11.88
C ASN A 203 -6.79 15.37 -12.83
N ALA A 204 -6.23 15.73 -14.00
CA ALA A 204 -5.63 14.73 -14.90
C ALA A 204 -4.54 13.94 -14.18
N TYR A 205 -3.65 14.64 -13.47
CA TYR A 205 -2.64 14.04 -12.63
C TYR A 205 -3.21 13.11 -11.55
N PHE A 206 -4.22 13.59 -10.82
CA PHE A 206 -4.77 12.87 -9.70
C PHE A 206 -5.44 11.56 -10.13
N ALA A 207 -6.03 11.50 -11.33
CA ALA A 207 -6.58 10.26 -11.89
C ALA A 207 -5.52 9.15 -12.02
N PHE A 208 -4.31 9.48 -12.50
CA PHE A 208 -3.20 8.52 -12.54
C PHE A 208 -2.70 8.11 -11.16
N ARG A 209 -2.65 9.07 -10.22
CA ARG A 209 -2.25 8.80 -8.83
C ARG A 209 -3.19 7.81 -8.15
N VAL A 210 -4.51 7.98 -8.32
CA VAL A 210 -5.52 7.06 -7.78
C VAL A 210 -5.26 5.64 -8.25
N LEU A 211 -5.01 5.45 -9.56
CA LEU A 211 -4.71 4.12 -10.13
C LEU A 211 -3.39 3.55 -9.60
N ASN A 212 -2.34 4.37 -9.49
CA ASN A 212 -1.07 3.92 -8.95
C ASN A 212 -1.18 3.49 -7.48
N MET A 213 -1.93 4.21 -6.66
CA MET A 213 -2.24 3.81 -5.28
C MET A 213 -3.06 2.52 -5.24
N GLY A 214 -4.04 2.38 -6.13
CA GLY A 214 -4.79 1.15 -6.31
C GLY A 214 -3.89 -0.05 -6.62
N CYS A 215 -2.93 0.09 -7.54
CA CYS A 215 -1.95 -0.96 -7.83
C CYS A 215 -1.14 -1.36 -6.59
N GLN A 216 -0.66 -0.38 -5.81
CA GLN A 216 0.07 -0.67 -4.57
C GLN A 216 -0.80 -1.40 -3.54
N LEU A 217 -2.07 -1.01 -3.39
CA LEU A 217 -3.04 -1.67 -2.52
C LEU A 217 -3.27 -3.12 -2.95
N ALA A 218 -3.48 -3.38 -4.25
CA ALA A 218 -3.66 -4.74 -4.77
C ALA A 218 -2.42 -5.62 -4.53
N ASP A 219 -1.22 -5.09 -4.78
CA ASP A 219 0.03 -5.84 -4.65
C ASP A 219 0.40 -6.10 -3.18
N HIS A 220 0.34 -5.05 -2.36
CA HIS A 220 0.96 -5.02 -1.03
C HIS A 220 -0.02 -4.97 0.14
N GLY A 221 -1.32 -4.81 -0.11
CA GLY A 221 -2.32 -4.60 0.94
C GLY A 221 -2.31 -3.19 1.56
N ARG A 222 -1.39 -2.31 1.12
CA ARG A 222 -1.22 -0.94 1.61
C ARG A 222 -0.48 -0.08 0.59
N ILE A 223 -0.53 1.24 0.75
CA ILE A 223 0.26 2.18 -0.07
C ILE A 223 1.65 2.28 0.54
N ILE A 224 2.67 1.78 -0.15
CA ILE A 224 4.06 1.76 0.33
C ILE A 224 4.82 3.03 -0.03
N ASP A 225 4.44 3.69 -1.12
CA ASP A 225 5.04 4.94 -1.59
C ASP A 225 3.97 5.92 -2.07
N LEU A 226 3.68 6.90 -1.21
CA LEU A 226 2.75 8.00 -1.48
C LEU A 226 3.27 8.98 -2.54
N LYS A 227 4.55 8.92 -2.90
CA LYS A 227 5.22 9.81 -3.87
C LYS A 227 5.42 9.17 -5.24
N ALA A 228 5.12 7.89 -5.40
CA ALA A 228 5.38 7.10 -6.61
C ALA A 228 4.85 7.75 -7.90
N SER A 229 3.79 8.55 -7.80
CA SER A 229 3.19 9.23 -8.95
C SER A 229 3.79 10.61 -9.25
N ASN A 230 4.72 11.15 -8.46
CA ASN A 230 5.15 12.55 -8.61
C ASN A 230 5.79 12.87 -9.96
N GLY A 231 6.52 11.92 -10.58
CA GLY A 231 7.02 12.11 -11.95
C GLY A 231 5.92 12.31 -13.00
N LYS A 232 4.71 11.76 -12.78
CA LYS A 232 3.57 11.97 -13.69
C LYS A 232 3.04 13.41 -13.61
N TRP A 233 3.17 14.08 -12.46
CA TRP A 233 2.81 15.49 -12.33
C TRP A 233 3.68 16.37 -13.22
N GLU A 234 5.01 16.17 -13.16
CA GLU A 234 5.98 16.90 -13.97
C GLU A 234 5.73 16.69 -15.47
N CYS A 235 5.50 15.45 -15.88
CA CYS A 235 5.17 15.10 -17.27
C CYS A 235 3.90 15.81 -17.76
N ILE A 236 2.81 15.77 -16.97
CA ILE A 236 1.55 16.42 -17.35
C ILE A 236 1.71 17.95 -17.37
N GLN A 237 2.46 18.52 -16.42
CA GLN A 237 2.74 19.96 -16.41
C GLN A 237 3.52 20.41 -17.64
N GLN A 238 4.56 19.65 -18.02
CA GLN A 238 5.32 19.90 -19.23
C GLN A 238 4.44 19.81 -20.47
N LEU A 239 3.60 18.78 -20.58
CA LEU A 239 2.66 18.60 -21.69
C LEU A 239 1.70 19.79 -21.82
N PHE A 240 1.09 20.25 -20.72
CA PHE A 240 0.21 21.42 -20.73
C PHE A 240 0.94 22.68 -21.20
N THR A 241 2.22 22.83 -20.80
CA THR A 241 3.06 23.97 -21.17
C THR A 241 3.45 23.92 -22.64
N GLU A 242 4.01 22.80 -23.11
CA GLU A 242 4.54 22.65 -24.47
C GLU A 242 3.44 22.67 -25.54
N LEU A 243 2.29 22.06 -25.25
CA LEU A 243 1.14 22.08 -26.16
C LEU A 243 0.25 23.32 -25.97
N SER A 244 0.61 24.21 -25.03
CA SER A 244 -0.13 25.43 -24.72
C SER A 244 -1.62 25.16 -24.45
N ILE A 245 -1.94 24.08 -23.73
CA ILE A 245 -3.32 23.64 -23.50
C ILE A 245 -4.09 24.72 -22.71
N GLN A 246 -5.14 25.22 -23.34
CA GLN A 246 -6.06 26.21 -22.78
C GLN A 246 -7.38 25.58 -22.33
N SER A 247 -8.19 26.40 -21.67
CA SER A 247 -9.55 26.06 -21.29
C SER A 247 -10.40 25.71 -22.53
N GLY A 248 -11.26 24.71 -22.40
CA GLY A 248 -12.06 24.17 -23.51
C GLY A 248 -11.31 23.23 -24.45
N GLN A 249 -10.06 22.86 -24.16
CA GLN A 249 -9.24 21.98 -25.00
C GLN A 249 -9.03 20.59 -24.37
N PHE A 250 -10.02 20.06 -23.66
CA PHE A 250 -9.92 18.70 -23.10
C PHE A 250 -9.64 17.63 -24.17
N VAL A 251 -10.10 17.83 -25.41
CA VAL A 251 -9.81 16.92 -26.53
C VAL A 251 -8.30 16.73 -26.78
N VAL A 252 -7.47 17.74 -26.51
CA VAL A 252 -6.00 17.64 -26.61
C VAL A 252 -5.45 16.79 -25.48
N VAL A 253 -5.96 16.98 -24.26
CA VAL A 253 -5.60 16.16 -23.09
C VAL A 253 -5.97 14.70 -23.35
N GLU A 254 -7.18 14.44 -23.84
CA GLU A 254 -7.65 13.10 -24.17
C GLU A 254 -6.83 12.46 -25.30
N ALA A 255 -6.50 13.21 -26.36
CA ALA A 255 -5.68 12.70 -27.45
C ALA A 255 -4.28 12.27 -27.01
N VAL A 256 -3.66 12.97 -26.06
CA VAL A 256 -2.29 12.68 -25.63
C VAL A 256 -2.23 11.72 -24.44
N LEU A 257 -3.15 11.84 -23.48
CA LEU A 257 -3.12 11.08 -22.22
C LEU A 257 -4.18 9.98 -22.14
N GLY A 258 -5.16 9.95 -23.06
CA GLY A 258 -6.26 8.98 -23.01
C GLY A 258 -5.79 7.53 -23.17
N HIS A 259 -4.81 7.28 -24.03
CA HIS A 259 -4.21 5.96 -24.17
C HIS A 259 -3.48 5.52 -22.90
N ASP A 260 -2.63 6.38 -22.33
CA ASP A 260 -1.94 6.14 -21.06
C ASP A 260 -2.91 5.86 -19.92
N PHE A 261 -4.01 6.62 -19.85
CA PHE A 261 -5.04 6.43 -18.84
C PHE A 261 -5.74 5.07 -18.99
N ALA A 262 -6.06 4.67 -20.21
CA ALA A 262 -6.61 3.35 -20.50
C ALA A 262 -5.63 2.20 -20.13
N LEU A 263 -4.34 2.38 -20.40
CA LEU A 263 -3.30 1.43 -19.98
C LEU A 263 -3.18 1.34 -18.46
N ALA A 264 -3.24 2.46 -17.75
CA ALA A 264 -3.21 2.49 -16.29
C ALA A 264 -4.43 1.80 -15.66
N LEU A 265 -5.62 1.98 -16.25
CA LEU A 265 -6.83 1.25 -15.85
C LEU A 265 -6.67 -0.26 -16.05
N ALA A 266 -6.17 -0.68 -17.21
CA ALA A 266 -5.94 -2.09 -17.52
C ALA A 266 -4.87 -2.72 -16.61
N ASP A 267 -3.79 -1.99 -16.31
CA ASP A 267 -2.74 -2.47 -15.39
C ASP A 267 -3.29 -2.70 -13.98
N PHE A 268 -4.09 -1.75 -13.46
CA PHE A 268 -4.72 -1.90 -12.16
C PHE A 268 -5.62 -3.15 -12.11
N LYS A 269 -6.53 -3.31 -13.08
CA LYS A 269 -7.41 -4.49 -13.17
C LYS A 269 -6.62 -5.81 -13.19
N ARG A 270 -5.59 -5.87 -14.04
CA ARG A 270 -4.71 -7.04 -14.15
C ARG A 270 -4.07 -7.41 -12.81
N ARG A 271 -3.67 -6.43 -12.00
CA ARG A 271 -3.08 -6.69 -10.67
C ARG A 271 -4.12 -7.20 -9.68
N VAL A 272 -5.33 -6.65 -9.68
CA VAL A 272 -6.44 -7.15 -8.86
C VAL A 272 -6.76 -8.60 -9.24
N ASP A 273 -6.90 -8.91 -10.53
CA ASP A 273 -7.17 -10.26 -11.02
C ASP A 273 -6.07 -11.25 -10.66
N ALA A 274 -4.80 -10.84 -10.78
CA ALA A 274 -3.66 -11.65 -10.36
C ALA A 274 -3.70 -11.95 -8.84
N LYS A 275 -4.09 -10.96 -8.03
CA LYS A 275 -4.23 -11.13 -6.58
C LYS A 275 -5.39 -12.06 -6.22
N ARG A 276 -6.54 -11.94 -6.88
CA ARG A 276 -7.68 -12.86 -6.74
C ARG A 276 -7.28 -14.30 -7.09
N THR A 277 -6.68 -14.49 -8.26
CA THR A 277 -6.22 -15.81 -8.73
C THR A 277 -5.25 -16.44 -7.72
N LYS A 278 -4.34 -15.65 -7.17
CA LYS A 278 -3.41 -16.11 -6.13
C LYS A 278 -4.14 -16.53 -4.85
N ALA A 279 -5.10 -15.73 -4.38
CA ALA A 279 -5.90 -16.06 -3.19
C ALA A 279 -6.72 -17.35 -3.39
N GLU A 280 -7.34 -17.52 -4.56
CA GLU A 280 -8.07 -18.73 -4.92
C GLU A 280 -7.16 -19.97 -4.96
N ALA A 281 -5.95 -19.83 -5.51
CA ALA A 281 -4.96 -20.91 -5.53
C ALA A 281 -4.47 -21.28 -4.13
N GLU A 282 -4.32 -20.31 -3.22
CA GLU A 282 -3.94 -20.55 -1.82
C GLU A 282 -5.05 -21.27 -1.04
N VAL A 283 -6.33 -21.00 -1.32
CA VAL A 283 -7.48 -21.72 -0.71
C VAL A 283 -7.61 -23.14 -1.26
N GLN A 284 -7.27 -23.38 -2.53
CA GLN A 284 -7.36 -24.71 -3.17
C GLN A 284 -6.18 -25.63 -2.87
N LEU A 285 -5.09 -25.12 -2.27
CA LEU A 285 -4.02 -26.00 -1.82
C LEU A 285 -4.62 -27.00 -0.83
N PRO A 286 -4.66 -28.31 -1.16
CA PRO A 286 -5.29 -29.29 -0.32
C PRO A 286 -4.69 -29.16 1.06
N GLU A 287 -5.55 -28.85 2.05
CA GLU A 287 -5.21 -28.84 3.47
C GLU A 287 -4.31 -30.04 3.68
N ALA A 288 -3.00 -29.78 3.87
CA ALA A 288 -1.95 -30.75 3.60
C ALA A 288 -2.35 -32.01 4.32
N THR A 289 -2.91 -32.97 3.56
CA THR A 289 -3.59 -34.13 4.12
C THR A 289 -2.50 -34.73 4.94
N GLU A 290 -2.62 -34.70 6.27
CA GLU A 290 -1.52 -35.02 7.16
C GLU A 290 -1.00 -36.36 6.65
N VAL A 291 0.11 -36.32 5.89
CA VAL A 291 0.71 -37.54 5.40
C VAL A 291 1.25 -38.05 6.70
N ALA A 292 0.53 -39.00 7.28
CA ALA A 292 0.93 -39.72 8.44
C ALA A 292 2.23 -40.40 8.01
N CYS A 293 3.35 -39.68 8.16
CA CYS A 293 4.65 -40.29 8.21
C CYS A 293 4.52 -41.26 9.37
N ASP A 294 4.63 -42.55 9.07
CA ASP A 294 4.81 -43.56 10.09
C ASP A 294 5.87 -43.04 11.08
N PRO A 295 5.64 -43.19 12.39
CA PRO A 295 6.54 -42.67 13.40
C PRO A 295 7.95 -43.16 13.10
N CYS A 296 8.80 -42.24 12.62
CA CYS A 296 10.18 -42.56 12.36
C CYS A 296 10.94 -42.44 13.68
N ASP A 297 11.37 -43.56 14.24
CA ASP A 297 12.13 -43.60 15.49
C ASP A 297 13.59 -43.15 15.29
N THR A 298 13.97 -42.72 14.09
CA THR A 298 15.31 -42.24 13.75
C THR A 298 15.31 -40.75 13.43
N CYS A 299 16.35 -40.05 13.87
CA CYS A 299 16.57 -38.65 13.53
C CYS A 299 16.76 -38.51 12.02
N ALA A 300 15.95 -37.68 11.36
CA ALA A 300 16.00 -37.56 9.91
C ALA A 300 17.25 -36.83 9.35
N VAL A 301 18.16 -36.38 10.21
CA VAL A 301 19.41 -35.69 9.81
C VAL A 301 20.63 -36.59 9.98
N CYS A 302 20.79 -37.26 11.12
CA CYS A 302 21.92 -38.17 11.34
C CYS A 302 21.57 -39.65 11.15
N LEU A 303 20.29 -39.98 11.00
CA LEU A 303 19.73 -41.34 10.85
C LEU A 303 19.93 -42.25 12.08
N GLU A 304 20.40 -41.72 13.20
CA GLU A 304 20.53 -42.44 14.47
C GLU A 304 19.17 -42.51 15.20
N PRO A 305 18.91 -43.56 16.01
CA PRO A 305 17.70 -43.67 16.82
C PRO A 305 17.52 -42.45 17.73
N CYS A 306 16.29 -41.94 17.79
CA CYS A 306 15.87 -40.86 18.69
C CYS A 306 15.47 -41.37 20.08
N ASP A 307 15.28 -42.68 20.22
CA ASP A 307 14.89 -43.37 21.43
C ASP A 307 16.05 -44.26 21.87
N GLU A 308 16.88 -43.77 22.79
CA GLU A 308 17.74 -44.66 23.56
C GLU A 308 17.63 -44.29 25.02
N ASP A 309 17.10 -45.26 25.79
CA ASP A 309 17.19 -45.43 27.25
C ASP A 309 18.66 -45.54 27.74
N SER A 310 19.58 -44.87 27.05
CA SER A 310 20.99 -44.74 27.37
C SER A 310 21.14 -43.81 28.58
N ASP A 311 21.04 -44.41 29.75
CA ASP A 311 21.61 -44.01 31.04
C ASP A 311 22.27 -42.61 31.06
N GLY A 312 21.43 -41.59 31.23
CA GLY A 312 21.79 -40.51 32.15
C GLY A 312 21.71 -39.07 31.65
N LEU A 313 21.81 -38.76 30.36
CA LEU A 313 21.85 -37.35 29.89
C LEU A 313 21.43 -37.13 28.41
N SER A 314 20.80 -38.12 27.77
CA SER A 314 20.35 -38.00 26.37
C SER A 314 19.21 -36.99 26.21
N ALA A 315 19.42 -35.99 25.36
CA ALA A 315 18.48 -34.91 25.12
C ALA A 315 17.29 -35.41 24.28
N ALA A 316 16.08 -35.37 24.86
CA ALA A 316 14.84 -35.77 24.22
C ALA A 316 14.73 -35.28 22.76
N ALA A 317 14.40 -36.17 21.84
CA ALA A 317 14.16 -35.85 20.44
C ALA A 317 13.11 -34.74 20.29
N VAL A 318 13.33 -33.83 19.35
CA VAL A 318 12.44 -32.73 19.02
C VAL A 318 11.60 -33.14 17.81
N GLN A 319 10.28 -33.10 17.96
CA GLN A 319 9.34 -33.17 16.86
C GLN A 319 8.87 -31.75 16.54
N LEU A 320 8.85 -31.39 15.25
CA LEU A 320 8.41 -30.05 14.83
C LEU A 320 6.88 -29.99 14.82
N ALA A 321 6.28 -28.90 15.30
CA ALA A 321 4.82 -28.79 15.41
C ALA A 321 4.08 -28.97 14.05
N ASN A 322 4.75 -28.63 12.95
CA ASN A 322 4.12 -28.56 11.62
C ASN A 322 4.40 -29.80 10.77
N CYS A 323 5.22 -30.73 11.25
CA CYS A 323 5.50 -31.99 10.57
C CYS A 323 5.95 -33.05 11.55
N ARG A 324 5.51 -34.31 11.38
CA ARG A 324 5.79 -35.39 12.34
C ARG A 324 7.25 -35.89 12.33
N HIS A 325 8.16 -35.26 11.59
CA HIS A 325 9.58 -35.64 11.56
C HIS A 325 10.26 -35.38 12.91
N ARG A 326 11.04 -36.37 13.38
CA ARG A 326 11.82 -36.30 14.62
C ARG A 326 13.29 -35.96 14.34
N PHE A 327 13.87 -35.13 15.19
CA PHE A 327 15.25 -34.69 15.09
C PHE A 327 15.93 -34.67 16.46
N HIS A 328 17.25 -34.95 16.49
CA HIS A 328 18.04 -34.55 17.64
C HIS A 328 18.09 -33.01 17.73
N PRO A 329 17.99 -32.42 18.94
CA PRO A 329 18.06 -30.97 19.13
C PRO A 329 19.27 -30.33 18.45
N VAL A 330 20.43 -30.99 18.54
CA VAL A 330 21.69 -30.52 17.94
C VAL A 330 21.63 -30.57 16.42
N CYS A 331 21.05 -31.64 15.86
CA CYS A 331 20.94 -31.81 14.41
C CYS A 331 20.03 -30.75 13.78
N ILE A 332 18.84 -30.51 14.35
CA ILE A 332 17.91 -29.51 13.80
C ILE A 332 18.46 -28.09 13.98
N ALA A 333 19.06 -27.78 15.13
CA ALA A 333 19.69 -26.47 15.34
C ALA A 333 20.81 -26.19 14.33
N LYS A 334 21.62 -27.20 13.98
CA LYS A 334 22.67 -27.08 12.96
C LYS A 334 22.09 -26.79 11.58
N VAL A 335 21.04 -27.51 11.19
CA VAL A 335 20.36 -27.31 9.89
C VAL A 335 19.75 -25.91 9.80
N LEU A 336 19.05 -25.45 10.85
CA LEU A 336 18.41 -24.13 10.86
C LEU A 336 19.42 -22.99 10.84
N ARG A 337 20.58 -23.13 11.50
CA ARG A 337 21.66 -22.13 11.44
C ARG A 337 22.31 -22.00 10.07
N CYS A 338 22.35 -23.09 9.29
CA CYS A 338 22.92 -23.08 7.94
C CYS A 338 22.01 -22.43 6.88
N ARG A 339 20.77 -22.06 7.21
CA ARG A 339 19.81 -21.44 6.27
C ARG A 339 19.16 -20.18 6.86
N PRO A 340 19.86 -19.03 6.88
CA PRO A 340 19.28 -17.77 7.29
C PRO A 340 18.18 -17.35 6.30
N GLY A 341 17.00 -16.98 6.82
CA GLY A 341 15.90 -16.39 6.04
C GLY A 341 14.57 -17.13 6.19
N HIS A 342 14.57 -18.47 6.15
CA HIS A 342 13.34 -19.27 6.26
C HIS A 342 13.64 -20.63 6.92
N PRO A 343 13.41 -20.78 8.24
CA PRO A 343 13.59 -22.06 8.89
C PRO A 343 12.56 -23.03 8.33
N VAL A 344 13.00 -24.04 7.59
CA VAL A 344 12.15 -25.09 7.01
C VAL A 344 12.64 -26.46 7.46
N CYS A 345 11.72 -27.41 7.64
CA CYS A 345 12.06 -28.79 7.92
C CYS A 345 12.95 -29.35 6.79
N PRO A 346 14.09 -30.02 7.08
CA PRO A 346 14.95 -30.55 6.03
C PRO A 346 14.31 -31.69 5.22
N MET A 347 13.29 -32.36 5.77
CA MET A 347 12.63 -33.50 5.13
C MET A 347 11.49 -33.07 4.21
N CYS A 348 10.49 -32.37 4.74
CA CYS A 348 9.30 -31.99 3.98
C CYS A 348 9.28 -30.53 3.52
N ARG A 349 10.28 -29.72 3.88
CA ARG A 349 10.35 -28.28 3.59
C ARG A 349 9.19 -27.45 4.19
N THR A 350 8.33 -28.04 5.03
CA THR A 350 7.33 -27.31 5.79
C THR A 350 8.03 -26.25 6.65
N PRO A 351 7.59 -24.98 6.62
CA PRO A 351 8.12 -23.92 7.48
C PRO A 351 8.10 -24.38 8.93
N VAL A 352 9.21 -24.20 9.65
CA VAL A 352 9.29 -24.45 11.08
C VAL A 352 8.67 -23.25 11.77
N GLN A 353 7.47 -23.43 12.32
CA GLN A 353 6.94 -22.48 13.29
C GLN A 353 7.77 -22.65 14.55
N VAL A 354 8.74 -21.76 14.71
CA VAL A 354 9.30 -21.50 16.04
C VAL A 354 8.17 -20.83 16.79
N ARG A 355 7.41 -21.60 17.57
CA ARG A 355 6.54 -21.02 18.59
C ARG A 355 7.48 -20.24 19.51
N SER A 356 7.58 -18.93 19.27
CA SER A 356 8.39 -18.02 20.08
C SER A 356 8.03 -18.15 21.55
N GLU A 357 6.78 -18.50 21.81
CA GLU A 357 6.24 -18.81 23.13
C GLU A 357 6.82 -20.10 23.73
N GLU A 358 7.03 -21.21 23.01
CA GLU A 358 7.56 -22.48 23.59
C GLU A 358 9.06 -22.42 23.95
N PHE A 359 9.84 -21.63 23.23
CA PHE A 359 11.26 -21.40 23.59
C PHE A 359 11.40 -20.49 24.81
N ALA A 360 10.44 -19.58 25.02
CA ALA A 360 10.35 -18.75 26.22
C ALA A 360 9.67 -19.46 27.41
N THR A 361 8.76 -20.40 27.16
CA THR A 361 7.88 -21.04 28.18
C THR A 361 8.39 -22.37 28.72
N ARG A 362 9.49 -22.93 28.21
CA ARG A 362 10.31 -23.86 29.04
C ARG A 362 10.93 -23.17 30.28
N THR A 363 10.73 -21.86 30.42
CA THR A 363 10.98 -21.08 31.63
C THR A 363 9.73 -20.56 32.36
N SER A 364 8.49 -20.85 31.91
CA SER A 364 7.31 -20.46 32.71
C SER A 364 5.99 -21.10 32.24
N LEU A 365 5.25 -21.65 33.20
CA LEU A 365 3.92 -22.26 33.12
C LEU A 365 2.78 -21.22 32.99
N LYS A 366 1.89 -21.33 31.98
CA LYS A 366 0.41 -21.38 32.17
C LYS A 366 -0.42 -21.46 30.86
N ARG A 367 -1.34 -22.45 30.86
CA ARG A 367 -2.64 -22.66 30.15
C ARG A 367 -3.59 -21.44 30.18
N GLU A 368 -4.72 -21.28 29.47
CA GLU A 368 -5.60 -21.95 28.47
C GLU A 368 -6.76 -20.95 28.11
N LEU A 369 -7.68 -21.32 27.19
CA LEU A 369 -9.03 -20.76 26.82
C LEU A 369 -9.05 -19.64 25.74
N ASP A 370 -9.92 -19.57 24.72
CA ASP A 370 -11.11 -20.30 24.21
C ASP A 370 -11.25 -19.94 22.70
N SER A 371 -11.62 -20.80 21.74
CA SER A 371 -12.89 -21.49 21.40
C SER A 371 -14.08 -20.59 20.95
N ASP A 372 -14.38 -20.68 19.64
CA ASP A 372 -15.68 -20.55 18.93
C ASP A 372 -16.51 -19.26 18.97
N VAL A 373 -16.79 -18.68 17.77
CA VAL A 373 -18.15 -18.39 17.24
C VAL A 373 -18.11 -18.26 15.71
N GLY A 374 -18.88 -19.07 15.00
CA GLY A 374 -19.20 -18.89 13.57
C GLY A 374 -20.47 -18.08 13.31
N ARG A 375 -20.62 -17.52 12.09
CA ARG A 375 -21.92 -17.22 11.44
C ARG A 375 -21.80 -16.77 9.98
N SER A 376 -22.77 -17.24 9.19
CA SER A 376 -22.97 -17.07 7.74
C SER A 376 -23.48 -15.68 7.31
N ALA A 377 -23.16 -15.27 6.08
CA ALA A 377 -23.54 -13.99 5.47
C ALA A 377 -24.74 -14.09 4.50
N PRO A 378 -25.57 -13.03 4.33
CA PRO A 378 -26.56 -12.94 3.27
C PRO A 378 -26.26 -11.89 2.18
N GLY A 379 -26.75 -12.21 0.98
CA GLY A 379 -26.79 -11.51 -0.32
C GLY A 379 -26.54 -9.99 -0.42
N ARG A 380 -25.62 -9.63 -1.35
CA ARG A 380 -25.38 -8.26 -1.84
C ARG A 380 -26.56 -7.74 -2.67
N VAL A 381 -27.20 -6.68 -2.19
CA VAL A 381 -28.08 -5.81 -2.99
C VAL A 381 -27.21 -4.69 -3.56
N GLY A 382 -27.18 -4.56 -4.89
CA GLY A 382 -26.37 -3.57 -5.59
C GLY A 382 -26.65 -2.14 -5.11
N ARG A 383 -25.70 -1.57 -4.35
CA ARG A 383 -25.72 -0.15 -3.98
C ARG A 383 -25.19 0.67 -5.16
N ARG A 384 -26.00 1.62 -5.62
CA ARG A 384 -25.49 2.71 -6.47
C ARG A 384 -24.65 3.62 -5.60
N TYR A 385 -23.39 3.78 -5.98
CA TYR A 385 -22.44 4.68 -5.34
C TYR A 385 -22.98 6.11 -5.36
N VAL A 386 -23.18 6.71 -4.18
CA VAL A 386 -23.48 8.14 -4.05
C VAL A 386 -22.13 8.83 -4.14
N GLY A 387 -21.86 9.46 -5.29
CA GLY A 387 -20.56 10.00 -5.65
C GLY A 387 -19.94 10.89 -4.56
N TYR A 388 -18.60 10.90 -4.54
CA TYR A 388 -17.79 11.78 -3.71
C TYR A 388 -18.36 13.21 -3.75
N PRO A 389 -18.79 13.79 -2.61
CA PRO A 389 -18.98 15.22 -2.55
C PRO A 389 -17.59 15.84 -2.76
N ALA A 390 -17.43 16.51 -3.90
CA ALA A 390 -16.31 17.40 -4.08
C ALA A 390 -16.35 18.37 -2.90
N THR A 391 -15.28 18.41 -2.10
CA THR A 391 -15.02 19.52 -1.18
C THR A 391 -14.96 20.79 -2.02
N VAL A 392 -16.11 21.45 -2.17
CA VAL A 392 -16.22 22.76 -2.78
C VAL A 392 -15.68 23.73 -1.75
N ARG A 393 -14.42 24.14 -1.92
CA ARG A 393 -13.86 25.28 -1.19
C ARG A 393 -14.67 26.53 -1.58
N VAL A 394 -15.59 26.94 -0.71
CA VAL A 394 -16.20 28.27 -0.78
C VAL A 394 -15.15 29.25 -0.26
N ARG A 395 -14.70 30.18 -1.11
CA ARG A 395 -13.82 31.27 -0.73
C ARG A 395 -14.61 32.41 -0.12
#